data_AF-A0A2V7ZA70-F1
#
_entry.id   AF-A0A2V7ZA70-F1
#
_cell.length_a   1.000
_cell.length_b   1.000
_cell.length_c   1.000
_cell.angle_alpha   90.00
_cell.angle_beta   90.00
_cell.angle_gamma   90.00
#
_symmetry.space_group_name_H-M   'P 1'
#
loop_
_entity.id
_entity.type
_entity.pdbx_description
1 polymer ?
#
loop_
_entity_poly.entity_id
_entity_poly.type
_entity_poly.pdbx_seq_one_letter_code
_entity_poly.pdbx_strand_id
1 'polypeptide(L)'
;MTVQPGGTIEIHDPQLPDGAEADVLITVEGKEEELPLGEFVPKPNARPFWEEIIEIGARIPKEELDKIPEDLAKNLDHHLYGAPKEEE
;
A
#
# COMPACT_ATOMS: atom_id res chain seq x y z
N MET A 1 18.04 6.29 -19.12
CA MET A 1 19.27 6.71 -18.42
C MET A 1 19.10 6.35 -16.96
N THR A 2 19.87 5.41 -16.42
CA THR A 2 19.73 5.01 -15.02
C THR A 2 20.39 6.06 -14.15
N VAL A 3 19.60 6.86 -13.45
CA VAL A 3 20.13 7.81 -12.46
C VAL A 3 20.52 7.00 -11.23
N GLN A 4 21.81 6.90 -10.95
CA GLN A 4 22.29 6.24 -9.74
C GLN A 4 22.00 7.13 -8.52
N PRO A 5 21.72 6.56 -7.33
CA PRO A 5 21.59 7.33 -6.10
C PRO A 5 22.83 8.20 -5.88
N GLY A 6 22.66 9.52 -5.78
CA GLY A 6 23.77 10.49 -5.67
C GLY A 6 24.33 11.01 -7.00
N GLY A 7 23.68 10.74 -8.14
CA GLY A 7 24.09 11.27 -9.45
C GLY A 7 23.81 12.78 -9.62
N THR A 8 24.69 13.45 -10.38
CA THR A 8 24.55 14.86 -10.77
C THR A 8 23.93 14.94 -12.17
N ILE A 9 22.95 15.83 -12.38
CA ILE A 9 22.41 16.16 -13.70
C ILE A 9 22.98 17.52 -14.10
N GLU A 10 23.79 17.54 -15.16
CA GLU A 10 24.37 18.77 -15.69
C GLU A 10 23.53 19.28 -16.88
N ILE A 11 23.11 20.53 -16.80
CA ILE A 11 22.39 21.24 -17.88
C ILE A 11 23.36 22.26 -18.48
N HIS A 12 23.69 22.12 -19.76
CA HIS A 12 24.61 23.02 -20.45
C HIS A 12 23.86 24.15 -21.18
N ASP A 13 24.36 25.37 -21.01
CA ASP A 13 23.94 26.61 -21.67
C ASP A 13 22.42 26.89 -21.71
N PRO A 14 21.72 26.92 -20.55
CA PRO A 14 20.32 27.32 -20.54
C PRO A 14 20.19 28.81 -20.87
N GLN A 15 19.49 29.13 -21.95
CA GLN A 15 19.21 30.51 -22.34
C GLN A 15 17.97 31.01 -21.61
N LEU A 16 18.19 31.76 -20.53
CA LEU A 16 17.15 32.43 -19.75
C LEU A 16 17.29 33.95 -19.91
N PRO A 17 16.20 34.69 -20.21
CA PRO A 17 16.25 36.14 -20.21
C PRO A 17 16.55 36.69 -18.82
N ASP A 18 17.23 37.85 -18.75
CA ASP A 18 17.54 38.51 -17.48
C ASP A 18 16.25 38.85 -16.71
N GLY A 19 16.17 38.36 -15.47
CA GLY A 19 15.00 38.55 -14.59
C GLY A 19 13.88 37.53 -14.77
N ALA A 20 14.05 36.51 -15.62
CA ALA A 20 13.10 35.42 -15.75
C ALA A 20 13.24 34.39 -14.62
N GLU A 21 12.12 34.03 -13.99
CA GLU A 21 12.04 32.87 -13.10
C GLU A 21 11.81 31.60 -13.94
N ALA A 22 12.47 30.51 -13.56
CA ALA A 22 12.34 29.22 -14.25
C ALA A 22 12.06 28.11 -13.24
N ASP A 23 11.03 27.32 -13.52
CA ASP A 23 10.67 26.15 -12.75
C ASP A 23 11.28 24.88 -13.37
N VAL A 24 11.99 24.11 -12.56
CA VAL A 24 12.57 22.82 -12.97
C VAL A 24 11.64 21.70 -12.51
N LEU A 25 10.88 21.11 -13.44
CA LEU A 25 10.04 19.94 -13.18
C LEU A 25 10.79 18.66 -13.56
N ILE A 26 11.12 17.83 -12.56
CA ILE A 26 11.75 16.52 -12.78
C ILE A 26 10.66 15.46 -12.66
N THR A 27 10.23 14.90 -13.80
CA THR A 27 9.33 13.74 -13.82
C THR A 27 10.18 12.47 -13.81
N VAL A 28 10.27 11.83 -12.65
CA VAL A 28 10.81 10.48 -12.55
C VAL A 28 9.66 9.52 -12.88
N GLU A 29 9.68 8.92 -14.07
CA GLU A 29 8.86 7.76 -14.37
C GLU A 29 9.37 6.60 -13.51
N GLY A 30 8.84 6.49 -12.29
CA GLY A 30 8.94 5.27 -11.53
C GLY A 30 8.32 4.18 -12.39
N LYS A 31 9.10 3.15 -12.71
CA LYS A 31 8.54 1.91 -13.21
C LYS A 31 7.67 1.41 -12.06
N GLU A 32 6.37 1.64 -12.12
CA GLU A 32 5.43 0.87 -11.34
C GLU A 32 5.75 -0.57 -11.72
N GLU A 33 6.37 -1.31 -10.80
CA GLU A 33 6.29 -2.75 -10.84
C GLU A 33 4.81 -3.04 -10.64
N GLU A 34 4.05 -2.98 -11.74
CA GLU A 34 2.87 -3.80 -11.90
C GLU A 34 3.37 -5.20 -11.57
N LEU A 35 3.16 -5.62 -10.32
CA LEU A 35 3.30 -7.01 -9.96
C LEU A 35 2.44 -7.71 -11.01
N PRO A 36 3.03 -8.55 -11.90
CA PRO A 36 2.21 -9.27 -12.84
C PRO A 36 1.16 -9.96 -11.98
N LEU A 37 -0.10 -9.84 -12.38
CA LEU A 37 -1.16 -10.74 -11.93
C LEU A 37 -0.73 -12.13 -12.42
N GLY A 38 0.30 -12.69 -11.79
CA GLY A 38 0.73 -14.04 -11.99
C GLY A 38 -0.49 -14.88 -11.66
N GLU A 39 -0.82 -15.81 -12.55
CA GLU A 39 -1.83 -16.80 -12.24
C GLU A 39 -1.54 -17.32 -10.83
N PHE A 40 -2.49 -17.10 -9.92
CA PHE A 40 -2.42 -17.71 -8.61
C PHE A 40 -2.60 -19.20 -8.87
N VAL A 41 -1.49 -19.88 -9.11
CA VAL A 41 -1.45 -21.34 -9.20
C VAL A 41 -1.30 -21.81 -7.75
N PRO A 42 -2.41 -22.21 -7.08
CA PRO A 42 -2.29 -22.78 -5.75
C PRO A 42 -1.33 -23.96 -5.84
N LYS A 43 -0.32 -23.98 -4.97
CA LYS A 43 0.59 -25.12 -4.90
C LYS A 43 -0.27 -26.37 -4.60
N PRO A 44 0.03 -27.54 -5.17
CA PRO A 44 -0.80 -28.75 -5.04
C PRO A 44 -1.11 -29.18 -3.59
N ASN A 45 -0.33 -28.69 -2.61
CA ASN A 45 -0.53 -28.91 -1.18
C ASN A 45 -0.45 -27.61 -0.37
N ALA A 46 -0.79 -26.47 -0.98
CA ALA A 46 -0.93 -25.23 -0.21
C ALA A 46 -2.11 -25.39 0.75
N ARG A 47 -1.88 -25.13 2.03
CA ARG A 47 -2.96 -25.03 3.00
C ARG A 47 -3.89 -23.87 2.65
N PRO A 48 -5.21 -23.98 2.92
CA PRO A 48 -6.13 -22.86 2.80
C PRO A 48 -5.66 -21.64 3.60
N PHE A 49 -5.81 -20.44 3.04
CA PHE A 49 -5.45 -19.19 3.72
C PHE A 49 -6.14 -19.02 5.09
N TRP A 50 -7.38 -19.51 5.23
CA TRP A 50 -8.13 -19.47 6.49
C TRP A 50 -7.46 -20.25 7.63
N GLU A 51 -6.71 -21.32 7.33
CA GLU A 51 -5.96 -22.06 8.35
C GLU A 51 -4.85 -21.19 8.96
N GLU A 52 -4.21 -20.35 8.15
CA GLU A 52 -3.21 -19.39 8.63
C GLU A 52 -3.83 -18.32 9.54
N ILE A 53 -5.02 -17.83 9.19
CA ILE A 53 -5.77 -16.89 10.05
C ILE A 53 -6.08 -17.53 11.41
N ILE A 54 -6.53 -18.79 11.44
CA ILE A 54 -6.82 -19.51 12.69
C ILE A 54 -5.56 -19.66 13.55
N GLU A 55 -4.43 -20.03 12.94
CA GLU A 55 -3.16 -20.17 13.65
C GLU A 55 -2.66 -18.86 14.26
N ILE A 56 -2.84 -17.75 13.56
CA ILE A 56 -2.50 -16.41 14.07
C ILE A 56 -3.46 -16.05 15.19
N GLY A 57 -4.76 -16.23 14.99
CA GLY A 57 -5.80 -15.93 15.98
C GLY A 57 -5.62 -16.70 17.29
N ALA A 58 -5.15 -17.94 17.22
CA ALA A 58 -4.85 -18.77 18.40
C ALA A 58 -3.73 -18.21 19.29
N ARG A 59 -2.90 -17.29 18.79
CA ARG A 59 -1.83 -16.63 19.56
C ARG A 59 -2.32 -15.38 20.31
N ILE A 60 -3.54 -14.91 20.02
CA ILE A 60 -4.12 -13.72 20.62
C ILE A 60 -4.79 -14.11 21.95
N PRO A 61 -4.53 -13.40 23.06
CA PRO A 61 -5.21 -13.64 24.33
C PRO A 61 -6.73 -13.47 24.22
N LYS A 62 -7.48 -14.24 25.00
CA LYS A 62 -8.94 -14.22 24.93
C LYS A 62 -9.52 -12.86 25.30
N GLU A 63 -8.89 -12.17 26.25
CA GLU A 63 -9.28 -10.84 26.71
C GLU A 63 -9.19 -9.78 25.59
N GLU A 64 -8.29 -9.96 24.62
CA GLU A 64 -8.18 -9.08 23.46
C GLU A 64 -9.20 -9.45 22.38
N LEU A 65 -9.48 -10.76 22.20
CA LEU A 65 -10.52 -11.22 21.29
C LEU A 65 -11.92 -10.78 21.75
N ASP A 66 -12.17 -10.74 23.06
CA ASP A 66 -13.44 -10.28 23.63
C ASP A 66 -13.69 -8.78 23.41
N LYS A 67 -12.67 -7.99 23.02
CA LYS A 67 -12.84 -6.58 22.63
C LYS A 67 -13.33 -6.42 21.19
N ILE A 68 -13.30 -7.49 20.39
CA ILE A 68 -13.73 -7.44 19.00
C ILE A 68 -15.26 -7.32 18.97
N PRO A 69 -15.83 -6.32 18.28
CA PRO A 69 -17.28 -6.20 18.14
C PRO A 69 -17.89 -7.41 17.41
N GLU A 70 -19.04 -7.90 17.88
CA GLU A 70 -19.76 -9.01 17.24
C GLU A 70 -20.18 -8.69 15.80
N ASP A 71 -20.40 -7.42 15.51
CA ASP A 71 -20.81 -6.91 14.20
C ASP A 71 -19.66 -6.30 13.39
N LEU A 72 -18.39 -6.60 13.74
CA LEU A 72 -17.21 -6.04 13.07
C LEU A 72 -17.26 -6.23 11.56
N ALA A 73 -17.70 -7.40 11.09
CA ALA A 73 -17.80 -7.69 9.66
C ALA A 73 -18.85 -6.83 8.94
N LYS A 74 -19.92 -6.43 9.63
CA LYS A 74 -20.99 -5.58 9.08
C LYS A 74 -20.63 -4.10 9.17
N ASN A 75 -20.02 -3.69 10.29
CA ASN A 75 -19.79 -2.30 10.65
C ASN A 75 -18.29 -1.95 10.69
N LEU A 76 -17.51 -2.49 9.74
CA LEU A 76 -16.05 -2.32 9.72
C LEU A 76 -15.65 -0.84 9.72
N ASP A 77 -16.24 -0.04 8.84
CA ASP A 77 -15.92 1.38 8.71
C ASP A 77 -16.30 2.20 9.95
N HIS A 78 -17.36 1.79 10.64
CA HIS A 78 -17.74 2.39 11.93
C HIS A 78 -16.66 2.13 12.98
N HIS A 79 -16.19 0.90 13.09
CA HIS A 79 -15.20 0.51 14.11
C HIS A 79 -13.79 0.99 13.80
N LEU A 80 -13.42 1.11 12.51
CA LEU A 80 -12.09 1.58 12.10
C LEU A 80 -12.00 3.11 11.98
N TYR A 81 -13.08 3.77 11.54
CA TYR A 81 -13.05 5.19 11.15
C TYR A 81 -14.13 6.04 11.81
N GLY A 82 -15.03 5.46 12.61
CA GLY A 82 -16.13 6.19 13.24
C GLY A 82 -17.25 6.56 12.27
N ALA A 83 -17.36 5.90 11.12
CA ALA A 83 -18.45 6.10 10.16
C ALA A 83 -19.83 5.80 10.80
N PRO A 84 -20.95 6.30 10.25
CA PRO A 84 -22.28 5.92 10.70
C PRO A 84 -22.49 4.41 10.64
N LYS A 85 -23.15 3.85 11.65
CA LYS A 85 -23.42 2.42 11.74
C LYS A 85 -24.55 2.02 10.77
N GLU A 86 -24.42 0.86 10.13
CA GLU A 86 -25.51 0.26 9.34
C GLU A 86 -26.46 -0.48 10.28
N GLU A 87 -27.59 0.15 10.58
CA GLU A 87 -28.73 -0.51 11.25
C GLU A 87 -29.36 -1.54 10.28
N GLU A 88 -29.85 -2.67 10.80
CA GLU A 88 -30.48 -3.75 10.00
C GLU A 88 -31.76 -3.30 9.26
#